data_AF-Q1WA62-F1
#
_entry.id   AF-Q1WA62-F1
#
_cell.length_a   1.000
_cell.length_b   1.000
_cell.length_c   1.000
_cell.angle_alpha   90.00
_cell.angle_beta   90.00
_cell.angle_gamma   90.00
#
_symmetry.space_group_name_H-M   'P 1'
#
loop_
_entity.id
_entity.type
_entity.pdbx_description
1 polymer ?
#
loop_
_entity_poly.entity_id
_entity_poly.type
_entity_poly.pdbx_seq_one_letter_code
_entity_poly.pdbx_strand_id
1 'polypeptide(L)'
;LPHVARLCLISTFLEDGIRMWFQWSEQKEYIESSWGCGYFVASLFVLINLLGQLGGCVLILTRNFVEYACFGLFGIIGLQTIAYSILWDPKFLMRNLALGGGLLLLLAESRSEGRSMFAGVPTVRESSPKQ
;
A
#
# COMPACT_ATOMS: atom_id res chain seq x y z
N LEU A 1 -16.79 9.77 -7.58
CA LEU A 1 -15.71 10.75 -7.34
C LEU A 1 -14.43 10.06 -6.82
N PRO A 2 -13.84 9.07 -7.52
CA PRO A 2 -12.86 8.15 -6.92
C PRO A 2 -11.40 8.43 -7.34
N HIS A 3 -11.19 9.09 -8.49
CA HIS A 3 -9.85 9.27 -9.06
C HIS A 3 -8.97 10.23 -8.24
N VAL A 4 -9.55 11.30 -7.68
CA VAL A 4 -8.80 12.28 -6.89
C VAL A 4 -8.35 11.70 -5.55
N ALA A 5 -9.22 10.95 -4.87
CA ALA A 5 -8.86 10.27 -3.62
C ALA A 5 -7.76 9.23 -3.86
N ARG A 6 -7.86 8.46 -4.95
CA ARG A 6 -6.84 7.49 -5.35
C ARG A 6 -5.50 8.15 -5.70
N LEU A 7 -5.51 9.24 -6.46
CA LEU A 7 -4.30 10.00 -6.79
C LEU A 7 -3.67 10.62 -5.54
N CYS A 8 -4.47 11.17 -4.63
CA CYS A 8 -4.00 11.71 -3.36
C CYS A 8 -3.35 10.61 -2.51
N LEU A 9 -3.98 9.44 -2.41
CA LEU A 9 -3.41 8.28 -1.71
C LEU A 9 -2.09 7.81 -2.33
N ILE A 10 -2.05 7.64 -3.66
CA ILE A 10 -0.82 7.25 -4.36
C ILE A 10 0.27 8.29 -4.13
N SER A 11 -0.06 9.59 -4.17
CA SER A 11 0.89 10.67 -3.87
C SER A 11 1.47 10.55 -2.47
N THR A 12 0.65 10.25 -1.45
CA THR A 12 1.12 10.06 -0.07
C THR A 12 2.12 8.91 0.04
N PHE A 13 1.84 7.77 -0.62
CA PHE A 13 2.78 6.64 -0.62
C PHE A 13 4.07 6.94 -1.39
N LEU A 14 3.95 7.65 -2.52
CA LEU A 14 5.09 8.00 -3.37
C LEU A 14 5.99 9.03 -2.68
N GLU A 15 5.42 10.02 -2.01
CA GLU A 15 6.14 10.97 -1.15
C GLU A 15 6.90 10.23 -0.04
N ASP A 16 6.27 9.25 0.62
CA ASP A 16 6.91 8.47 1.68
C ASP A 16 8.09 7.64 1.14
N GLY A 17 7.91 6.98 0.00
CA GLY A 17 8.99 6.24 -0.67
C GLY A 17 10.15 7.13 -1.09
N ILE A 18 9.87 8.32 -1.63
CA ILE A 18 10.90 9.31 -1.98
C ILE A 18 11.65 9.77 -0.73
N ARG A 19 10.94 10.08 0.36
CA ARG A 19 11.54 10.49 1.63
C ARG A 19 12.46 9.41 2.19
N MET A 20 12.02 8.15 2.15
CA MET A 20 12.81 6.98 2.55
C MET A 20 14.10 6.84 1.72
N TRP A 21 14.04 7.17 0.42
CA TRP A 21 15.21 7.17 -0.46
C TRP A 21 16.22 8.27 -0.08
N PHE A 22 15.76 9.49 0.18
CA PHE A 22 16.64 10.59 0.59
C PHE A 22 17.26 10.35 1.98
N GLN A 23 16.51 9.76 2.89
CA GLN A 23 16.97 9.46 4.26
C GLN A 23 17.49 8.02 4.40
N TRP A 24 17.95 7.41 3.31
CA TRP A 24 18.35 6.01 3.27
C TRP A 24 19.43 5.64 4.30
N SER A 25 20.42 6.52 4.50
CA SER A 25 21.50 6.28 5.46
C SER A 25 20.98 6.30 6.90
N GLU A 26 20.12 7.26 7.25
CA GLU A 26 19.52 7.39 8.58
C GLU A 26 18.62 6.18 8.90
N GLN A 27 17.81 5.74 7.93
CA GLN A 27 16.95 4.56 8.05
C GLN A 27 17.74 3.30 8.37
N LYS A 28 18.88 3.15 7.69
CA LYS A 28 19.73 1.97 7.79
C LYS A 28 20.50 1.94 9.11
N GLU A 29 21.05 3.07 9.53
CA GLU A 29 21.77 3.23 10.80
C GLU A 29 20.83 3.04 11.99
N TYR A 30 19.58 3.50 11.90
CA TYR A 30 18.55 3.25 12.92
C TYR A 30 18.22 1.76 13.08
N ILE A 31 18.05 1.04 11.97
CA ILE A 31 17.77 -0.42 11.98
C ILE A 31 18.97 -1.21 12.49
N GLU A 32 20.19 -0.86 12.06
CA GLU A 32 21.42 -1.46 12.58
C GLU A 32 21.53 -1.25 14.10
N SER A 33 21.35 -0.02 14.57
CA SER A 33 21.43 0.29 16.01
C SER A 33 20.31 -0.38 16.81
N SER A 34 19.10 -0.50 16.27
CA SER A 34 17.96 -1.09 16.98
C SER A 34 18.02 -2.61 17.05
N TRP A 35 18.42 -3.27 15.96
CA TRP A 35 18.43 -4.75 15.88
C TRP A 35 19.81 -5.35 16.16
N GLY A 36 20.87 -4.53 16.24
CA GLY A 36 22.25 -5.00 16.28
C GLY A 36 22.62 -5.84 15.04
N CYS A 37 21.84 -5.73 13.96
CA CYS A 37 22.06 -6.48 12.74
C CYS A 37 23.02 -5.70 11.84
N GLY A 38 24.05 -6.36 11.29
CA GLY A 38 25.07 -5.68 10.51
C GLY A 38 24.51 -4.90 9.31
N TYR A 39 25.26 -3.89 8.88
CA TYR A 39 24.92 -2.94 7.81
C TYR A 39 24.25 -3.53 6.56
N PHE A 40 24.64 -4.74 6.16
CA PHE A 40 24.06 -5.43 5.01
C PHE A 40 22.59 -5.82 5.21
N VAL A 41 22.25 -6.37 6.38
CA VAL A 41 20.88 -6.81 6.69
C VAL A 41 19.97 -5.60 6.84
N ALA A 42 20.45 -4.55 7.52
CA ALA A 42 19.74 -3.28 7.61
C ALA A 42 19.50 -2.68 6.21
N SER A 43 20.52 -2.69 5.34
CA SER A 43 20.39 -2.21 3.96
C SER A 43 19.35 -2.97 3.15
N LEU A 44 19.33 -4.29 3.30
CA LEU A 44 18.39 -5.16 2.59
C LEU A 44 16.96 -4.92 3.07
N PHE A 45 16.77 -4.73 4.38
CA PHE A 45 15.46 -4.43 4.95
C PHE A 45 14.88 -3.13 4.40
N VAL A 46 15.66 -2.03 4.44
CA VAL A 46 15.22 -0.74 3.89
C VAL A 46 14.96 -0.84 2.39
N LEU A 47 15.76 -1.63 1.64
CA LEU A 47 15.55 -1.89 0.21
C LEU A 47 14.21 -2.57 -0.06
N ILE A 48 13.93 -3.67 0.64
CA ILE A 48 12.68 -4.42 0.48
C ILE A 48 11.49 -3.52 0.81
N ASN A 49 11.63 -2.70 1.85
CA ASN A 49 10.57 -1.79 2.29
C ASN A 49 10.26 -0.72 1.23
N LEU A 50 11.30 -0.10 0.69
CA LEU A 50 11.20 0.87 -0.39
C LEU A 50 10.62 0.26 -1.68
N LEU A 51 11.17 -0.87 -2.13
CA LEU A 51 10.73 -1.54 -3.35
C LEU A 51 9.28 -2.03 -3.23
N GLY A 52 8.88 -2.50 -2.05
CA GLY A 52 7.51 -2.91 -1.80
C GLY A 52 6.52 -1.76 -1.74
N GLN A 53 6.90 -0.59 -1.18
CA GLN A 53 6.08 0.62 -1.26
C GLN A 53 5.93 1.11 -2.71
N LEU A 54 7.02 1.20 -3.46
CA LEU A 54 7.01 1.62 -4.87
C LEU A 54 6.24 0.62 -5.75
N GLY A 55 6.51 -0.68 -5.58
CA GLY A 55 5.82 -1.75 -6.29
C GLY A 55 4.32 -1.77 -5.97
N GLY A 56 3.95 -1.55 -4.72
CA GLY A 56 2.57 -1.39 -4.28
C GLY A 56 1.88 -0.19 -4.94
N CYS A 57 2.55 0.97 -5.03
CA CYS A 57 2.03 2.15 -5.74
C CYS A 57 1.76 1.85 -7.22
N VAL A 58 2.71 1.20 -7.89
CA VAL A 58 2.58 0.85 -9.32
C VAL A 58 1.44 -0.15 -9.52
N LEU A 59 1.31 -1.18 -8.67
CA LEU A 59 0.22 -2.15 -8.77
C LEU A 59 -1.16 -1.50 -8.58
N ILE A 60 -1.28 -0.55 -7.65
CA ILE A 60 -2.51 0.24 -7.44
C ILE A 60 -2.82 1.07 -8.70
N LEU A 61 -1.79 1.66 -9.33
CA LEU A 61 -1.92 2.44 -10.56
C LEU A 61 -2.41 1.56 -11.74
N THR A 62 -1.90 0.34 -11.86
CA THR A 62 -2.23 -0.59 -12.95
C THR A 62 -3.64 -1.21 -12.80
N ARG A 63 -4.34 -1.00 -11.68
CA ARG A 63 -5.72 -1.49 -11.38
C ARG A 63 -5.96 -3.00 -11.50
N ASN A 64 -4.98 -3.79 -11.91
CA ASN A 64 -5.20 -5.20 -12.22
C ASN A 64 -5.13 -6.12 -10.98
N PHE A 65 -4.48 -5.67 -9.88
CA PHE A 65 -4.25 -6.49 -8.68
C PHE A 65 -4.28 -5.67 -7.37
N VAL A 66 -5.24 -4.74 -7.25
CA VAL A 66 -5.33 -3.82 -6.10
C VAL A 66 -5.48 -4.55 -4.76
N GLU A 67 -6.22 -5.68 -4.72
CA GLU A 67 -6.43 -6.44 -3.48
C GLU A 67 -5.13 -7.09 -2.97
N TYR A 68 -4.35 -7.70 -3.86
CA TYR A 68 -3.03 -8.28 -3.53
C TYR A 68 -2.02 -7.19 -3.16
N ALA A 69 -2.05 -6.06 -3.86
CA ALA A 69 -1.21 -4.90 -3.53
C ALA A 69 -1.50 -4.36 -2.13
N CYS A 70 -2.80 -4.24 -1.78
CA CYS A 70 -3.22 -3.80 -0.45
C CYS A 70 -2.72 -4.75 0.64
N PHE A 71 -2.84 -6.06 0.43
CA PHE A 71 -2.39 -7.05 1.41
C PHE A 71 -0.86 -7.03 1.58
N GLY A 72 -0.12 -6.92 0.47
CA GLY A 72 1.34 -6.77 0.50
C GLY A 72 1.80 -5.49 1.20
N LEU A 73 1.16 -4.35 0.90
CA LEU A 73 1.45 -3.07 1.55
C LEU A 73 1.12 -3.09 3.05
N PHE A 74 0.03 -3.74 3.45
CA PHE A 74 -0.30 -3.94 4.88
C PHE A 74 0.77 -4.76 5.58
N GLY A 75 1.26 -5.83 4.96
CA GLY A 75 2.36 -6.64 5.49
C GLY A 75 3.63 -5.83 5.67
N ILE A 76 3.97 -4.96 4.71
CA ILE A 76 5.15 -4.09 4.79
C ILE A 76 5.01 -3.04 5.88
N ILE A 77 3.85 -2.38 6.01
CA ILE A 77 3.56 -1.44 7.10
C ILE A 77 3.68 -2.13 8.47
N GLY A 78 3.15 -3.34 8.60
CA GLY A 78 3.26 -4.15 9.82
C GLY A 78 4.72 -4.50 10.14
N LEU A 79 5.48 -4.94 9.14
CA LEU A 79 6.91 -5.25 9.26
C LEU A 79 7.71 -4.00 9.69
N GLN A 80 7.38 -2.83 9.12
CA GLN A 80 7.97 -1.54 9.50
C GLN A 80 7.62 -1.19 10.95
N THR A 81 6.37 -1.37 11.36
CA THR A 81 5.88 -1.10 12.73
C THR A 81 6.66 -1.90 13.77
N ILE A 82 6.96 -3.17 13.47
CA ILE A 82 7.75 -4.05 14.35
C ILE A 82 9.23 -3.69 14.30
N ALA A 83 9.81 -3.52 13.10
CA ALA A 83 11.25 -3.32 12.94
C ALA A 83 11.73 -2.00 13.54
N TYR A 84 10.95 -0.94 13.40
CA TYR A 84 11.30 0.38 13.93
C TYR A 84 10.81 0.62 15.36
N SER A 85 10.20 -0.38 16.02
CA SER A 85 9.61 -0.23 17.37
C SER A 85 8.73 1.03 17.49
N ILE A 86 7.98 1.31 16.41
CA ILE A 86 7.27 2.59 16.15
C ILE A 86 6.23 2.93 17.21
N LEU A 87 5.82 1.98 18.04
CA LEU A 87 4.85 2.17 19.12
C LEU A 87 5.24 3.28 20.11
N TRP A 88 6.50 3.70 20.16
CA TRP A 88 6.98 4.77 21.03
C TRP A 88 7.23 6.13 20.34
N ASP A 89 7.15 6.22 18.99
CA ASP A 89 7.24 7.49 18.26
C ASP A 89 5.88 7.88 17.63
N PRO A 90 5.13 8.81 18.24
CA PRO A 90 3.80 9.18 17.77
C PRO A 90 3.79 9.82 16.38
N LYS A 91 4.89 10.42 15.91
CA LYS A 91 4.95 11.00 14.55
C LYS A 91 4.97 9.90 13.49
N PHE A 92 5.74 8.83 13.72
CA PHE A 92 5.79 7.68 12.81
C PHE A 92 4.52 6.84 12.87
N LEU A 93 3.88 6.75 14.04
CA LEU A 93 2.62 6.05 14.21
C LEU A 93 1.49 6.68 13.37
N MET A 94 1.33 8.00 13.44
CA MET A 94 0.31 8.71 12.67
C MET A 94 0.47 8.50 11.16
N ARG A 95 1.72 8.45 10.68
CA ARG A 95 2.01 8.20 9.26
C ARG A 95 1.62 6.79 8.83
N ASN A 96 2.00 5.76 9.60
CA ASN A 96 1.62 4.38 9.30
C ASN A 96 0.11 4.17 9.38
N LEU A 97 -0.57 4.82 10.32
CA LEU A 97 -2.02 4.78 10.45
C LEU A 97 -2.73 5.45 9.27
N ALA A 98 -2.22 6.60 8.80
CA ALA A 98 -2.76 7.29 7.63
C ALA A 98 -2.59 6.45 6.35
N LEU A 99 -1.42 5.83 6.17
CA LEU A 99 -1.15 4.93 5.04
C LEU A 99 -2.02 3.67 5.10
N GLY A 100 -2.14 3.03 6.28
CA GLY A 100 -2.99 1.87 6.51
C GLY A 100 -4.48 2.18 6.30
N GLY A 101 -4.96 3.31 6.82
CA GLY A 101 -6.33 3.79 6.60
C GLY A 101 -6.62 4.10 5.13
N GLY A 102 -5.65 4.68 4.42
CA GLY A 102 -5.70 4.88 2.98
C GLY A 102 -5.84 3.58 2.19
N LEU A 103 -5.10 2.54 2.56
CA LEU A 103 -5.23 1.21 1.95
C LEU A 103 -6.58 0.57 2.22
N LEU A 104 -7.11 0.68 3.44
CA LEU A 104 -8.44 0.15 3.78
C LEU A 104 -9.54 0.82 2.95
N LEU A 105 -9.44 2.14 2.73
CA LEU A 105 -10.36 2.87 1.85
C LEU A 105 -10.24 2.39 0.40
N LEU A 106 -9.01 2.20 -0.11
CA LEU A 106 -8.76 1.69 -1.45
C LEU A 106 -9.28 0.26 -1.64
N LEU A 107 -9.11 -0.59 -0.63
CA LEU A 107 -9.64 -1.95 -0.58
C LEU A 107 -11.17 -1.95 -0.60
N ALA A 108 -11.80 -1.10 0.23
CA ALA A 108 -13.25 -0.94 0.27
C ALA A 108 -13.82 -0.44 -1.07
N GLU A 109 -13.14 0.50 -1.73
CA GLU A 109 -13.49 0.97 -3.06
C GLU A 109 -13.36 -0.15 -4.11
N SER A 110 -12.26 -0.92 -4.09
CA SER A 110 -12.06 -2.02 -5.04
C SER A 110 -13.12 -3.12 -4.90
N ARG A 111 -13.53 -3.43 -3.66
CA ARG A 111 -14.63 -4.38 -3.40
C ARG A 111 -15.99 -3.86 -3.86
N SER A 112 -16.22 -2.55 -3.75
CA SER A 112 -17.42 -1.89 -4.25
C SER A 112 -17.48 -1.89 -5.79
N GLU A 113 -16.37 -1.55 -6.47
CA GLU A 113 -16.25 -1.64 -7.93
C GLU A 113 -16.44 -3.09 -8.43
N GLY A 114 -15.87 -4.08 -7.75
CA GLY A 114 -16.05 -5.51 -8.07
C GLY A 114 -17.50 -6.00 -7.92
N ARG A 115 -18.22 -5.54 -6.89
CA ARG A 115 -19.66 -5.84 -6.73
C ARG A 115 -20.54 -5.14 -7.78
N SER A 116 -20.18 -3.92 -8.18
CA SER A 116 -20.92 -3.16 -9.20
C SER A 116 -20.82 -3.82 -10.59
N MET A 117 -19.66 -4.37 -10.96
CA MET A 117 -19.49 -5.09 -12.23
C MET A 117 -20.25 -6.43 -12.30
N PHE A 118 -20.51 -7.08 -11.17
CA PHE A 118 -21.26 -8.35 -11.15
C PHE A 118 -22.79 -8.15 -11.08
N ALA A 119 -23.26 -6.99 -10.64
CA ALA A 119 -24.67 -6.61 -10.70
C ALA A 119 -25.09 -6.01 -12.06
N GLY A 120 -24.12 -5.76 -12.94
CA GLY A 120 -24.29 -5.17 -14.27
C GLY A 120 -24.25 -6.18 -15.42
N VAL A 121 -24.44 -7.49 -15.16
CA VAL A 121 -24.87 -8.39 -16.23
C VAL A 121 -26.39 -8.31 -16.26
N PRO A 122 -27.02 -7.52 -17.15
CA PRO A 122 -28.33 -7.92 -17.60
C PRO A 122 -28.11 -9.28 -18.22
N THR A 123 -28.62 -10.34 -17.59
CA THR A 123 -29.00 -11.53 -18.34
C THR A 123 -29.99 -11.02 -19.37
N VAL A 124 -29.47 -10.67 -20.55
CA VAL A 124 -30.24 -10.56 -21.78
C VAL A 124 -30.77 -11.98 -21.96
N ARG A 125 -31.91 -12.26 -21.34
CA ARG A 125 -32.79 -13.33 -21.77
C ARG A 125 -33.28 -12.87 -23.13
N GLU A 126 -32.54 -13.25 -24.16
CA GLU A 126 -33.09 -13.42 -25.50
C GLU A 126 -34.22 -14.44 -25.40
N SER A 127 -35.41 -14.01 -25.02
CA SER A 127 -36.63 -14.68 -25.44
C SER A 127 -37.03 -14.01 -26.75
N SER A 128 -36.44 -14.50 -27.84
CA SER A 128 -36.82 -14.17 -29.21
C SER A 128 -38.33 -14.40 -29.45
N PRO A 129 -38.92 -13.66 -30.40
CA PRO A 129 -40.36 -13.60 -30.65
C PRO A 129 -40.81 -14.77 -31.52
N LYS A 130 -42.08 -15.19 -31.37
CA LYS A 130 -42.96 -15.80 -32.38
C LYS A 130 -44.27 -16.18 -31.69
N GLN A 131 -45.34 -15.46 -32.03
CA GLN A 131 -46.49 -15.93 -32.82
C GLN A 131 -47.54 -16.66 -31.97
#